data_AF-A0A524GCJ1-F1
#
_entry.id   AF-A0A524GCJ1-F1
#
_cell.length_a   1.000
_cell.length_b   1.000
_cell.length_c   1.000
_cell.angle_alpha   90.00
_cell.angle_beta   90.00
_cell.angle_gamma   90.00
#
_symmetry.space_group_name_H-M   'P 1'
#
loop_
_entity.id
_entity.type
_entity.pdbx_description
1 polymer ?
#
loop_
_entity_poly.entity_id
_entity_poly.type
_entity_poly.pdbx_seq_one_letter_code
_entity_poly.pdbx_strand_id
1 'polypeptide(L)'
;MPRIAGINIPENKQILIALTYVYEIGRSLSVKILKEAGIDPTKKASQLTAHEVSMLKESIEKNYKIEGELRRTTMMNIKRLKDIGSWRGFRHIK
;
A
#
# COMPACT_ATOMS: atom_id res chain seq x y z
N MET A 1 -12.99 9.97 8.87
CA MET A 1 -12.35 8.79 8.23
C MET A 1 -11.13 9.25 7.47
N PRO A 2 -9.90 8.93 7.93
CA PRO A 2 -8.70 9.27 7.19
C PRO A 2 -8.64 8.43 5.91
N ARG A 3 -8.62 9.11 4.78
CA ARG A 3 -8.46 8.51 3.46
C ARG A 3 -6.99 8.62 3.05
N ILE A 4 -6.31 7.49 2.92
CA ILE A 4 -4.89 7.42 2.56
C ILE A 4 -4.79 6.64 1.24
N ALA A 5 -4.07 7.21 0.27
CA ALA A 5 -3.86 6.61 -1.07
C ALA A 5 -5.15 6.11 -1.75
N GLY A 6 -6.26 6.84 -1.58
CA GLY A 6 -7.55 6.50 -2.20
C GLY A 6 -8.42 5.53 -1.41
N ILE A 7 -7.93 4.94 -0.31
CA ILE A 7 -8.63 3.96 0.53
C ILE A 7 -8.99 4.54 1.90
N ASN A 8 -10.16 4.13 2.40
CA ASN A 8 -10.61 4.45 3.73
C ASN A 8 -9.99 3.49 4.74
N ILE A 9 -9.17 4.02 5.64
CA ILE A 9 -8.49 3.24 6.66
C ILE A 9 -9.37 3.15 7.93
N PRO A 10 -9.42 1.99 8.63
CA PRO A 10 -10.18 1.85 9.86
C PRO A 10 -9.64 2.75 10.98
N GLU A 11 -10.51 3.62 11.51
CA GLU A 11 -10.17 4.62 12.54
C GLU A 11 -9.80 4.03 13.90
N ASN A 12 -10.42 2.90 14.25
CA ASN A 12 -10.28 2.26 15.56
C ASN A 12 -8.97 1.46 15.71
N LYS A 13 -8.18 1.32 14.65
CA LYS A 13 -6.93 0.54 14.67
C LYS A 13 -5.72 1.43 14.88
N GLN A 14 -4.68 0.82 15.45
CA GLN A 14 -3.34 1.42 15.47
C GLN A 14 -2.85 1.66 14.05
N ILE A 15 -2.20 2.79 13.81
CA ILE A 15 -1.78 3.21 12.48
C ILE A 15 -0.89 2.20 11.78
N LEU A 16 -0.06 1.47 12.55
CA LEU A 16 0.75 0.35 12.08
C LEU A 16 -0.07 -0.73 11.34
N ILE A 17 -1.25 -1.04 11.85
CA ILE A 17 -2.15 -2.05 11.28
C ILE A 17 -3.12 -1.40 10.29
N ALA A 18 -3.47 -0.14 10.53
CA ALA A 18 -4.38 0.60 9.69
C ALA A 18 -3.78 0.79 8.28
N LEU A 19 -2.47 1.06 8.17
CA LEU A 19 -1.76 1.19 6.91
C LEU A 19 -1.69 -0.11 6.10
N THR A 20 -1.77 -1.29 6.73
CA THR A 20 -1.70 -2.57 5.99
C THR A 20 -2.96 -2.89 5.20
N TYR A 21 -4.01 -2.06 5.30
CA TYR A 21 -5.19 -2.15 4.44
C TYR A 21 -4.94 -1.66 3.03
N VAL A 22 -3.89 -0.88 2.82
CA VAL A 22 -3.45 -0.46 1.50
C VAL A 22 -2.68 -1.62 0.86
N TYR A 23 -3.10 -2.02 -0.35
CA TYR A 23 -2.46 -3.06 -1.13
C TYR A 23 -0.99 -2.74 -1.32
N GLU A 24 -0.15 -3.77 -1.16
CA GLU A 24 1.32 -3.72 -1.16
C GLU A 24 1.97 -3.16 0.10
N ILE A 25 1.22 -2.47 0.98
CA ILE A 25 1.76 -2.04 2.27
C ILE A 25 1.65 -3.17 3.29
N GLY A 26 2.76 -3.86 3.52
CA GLY A 26 2.90 -4.84 4.61
C GLY A 26 3.30 -4.19 5.94
N ARG A 27 3.35 -5.00 7.00
CA ARG A 27 3.79 -4.55 8.35
C ARG A 27 5.18 -3.92 8.32
N SER A 28 6.12 -4.52 7.59
CA SER A 28 7.50 -4.02 7.47
C SER A 28 7.58 -2.64 6.80
N LEU A 29 6.77 -2.43 5.76
CA LEU A 29 6.70 -1.15 5.05
C LEU A 29 6.01 -0.10 5.91
N SER A 30 4.92 -0.46 6.59
CA SER A 30 4.25 0.43 7.53
C SER A 30 5.19 0.95 8.62
N VAL A 31 6.01 0.09 9.24
CA VAL A 31 7.02 0.53 10.23
C VAL A 31 8.02 1.51 9.61
N LYS A 32 8.51 1.24 8.40
CA LYS A 32 9.46 2.14 7.72
C LYS A 32 8.84 3.51 7.44
N ILE A 33 7.64 3.54 6.86
CA ILE A 33 6.92 4.77 6.53
C ILE A 33 6.65 5.59 7.80
N LEU A 34 6.21 4.94 8.88
CA LEU A 34 5.95 5.62 10.16
C LEU A 34 7.23 6.17 10.78
N LYS A 35 8.34 5.45 10.68
CA LYS A 35 9.65 5.90 11.15
C LYS A 35 10.17 7.09 10.35
N GLU A 36 10.00 7.07 9.03
CA GLU A 36 10.35 8.18 8.14
C GLU A 36 9.48 9.43 8.41
N ALA A 37 8.19 9.23 8.69
CA ALA A 37 7.26 10.31 9.03
C ALA A 37 7.37 10.81 10.48
N GLY A 38 8.16 10.14 11.34
CA GLY A 38 8.27 10.47 12.76
C GLY A 38 6.99 10.26 13.57
N ILE A 39 6.10 9.35 13.12
CA ILE A 39 4.80 9.09 13.76
C ILE A 39 4.90 7.85 14.63
N ASP A 40 4.37 7.94 15.85
CA ASP A 40 4.30 6.80 16.77
C ASP A 40 3.36 5.70 16.21
N PRO A 41 3.86 4.46 16.01
CA PRO A 41 3.08 3.34 15.47
C PRO A 41 1.91 2.89 16.35
N THR A 42 1.90 3.26 17.63
CA THR A 42 0.84 2.88 18.58
C THR A 42 -0.36 3.83 18.55
N LYS A 43 -0.22 5.01 17.94
CA LYS A 43 -1.33 5.96 17.76
C LYS A 43 -2.48 5.32 16.99
N LYS A 44 -3.71 5.68 17.36
CA LYS A 44 -4.89 5.30 16.59
C LYS A 44 -4.98 6.13 15.31
N ALA A 45 -5.54 5.55 14.25
CA ALA A 45 -5.77 6.27 13.01
C ALA A 45 -6.73 7.47 13.18
N SER A 46 -7.64 7.42 14.17
CA SER A 46 -8.49 8.56 14.53
C SER A 46 -7.76 9.74 15.16
N GLN A 47 -6.57 9.52 15.72
CA GLN A 47 -5.78 10.54 16.42
C GLN A 47 -4.79 11.25 15.48
N LEU A 48 -4.80 10.91 14.19
CA LEU A 48 -3.94 11.53 13.20
C LEU A 48 -4.40 12.96 12.92
N THR A 49 -3.45 13.88 12.94
CA THR A 49 -3.67 15.25 12.47
C THR A 49 -3.76 15.28 10.93
N ALA A 50 -4.47 16.26 10.38
CA ALA A 50 -4.56 16.43 8.92
C ALA A 50 -3.19 16.58 8.25
N HIS A 51 -2.23 17.19 8.95
CA HIS A 51 -0.84 17.33 8.50
C HIS A 51 -0.11 15.98 8.43
N GLU A 52 -0.20 15.15 9.49
CA GLU A 52 0.36 13.79 9.49
C GLU A 52 -0.24 12.93 8.38
N VAL A 53 -1.55 13.04 8.12
CA VAL A 53 -2.23 12.32 7.03
C VAL A 53 -1.69 12.77 5.67
N SER A 54 -1.49 14.08 5.46
CA SER A 54 -0.96 14.60 4.19
C SER A 54 0.49 14.16 3.96
N MET A 55 1.34 14.23 4.99
CA MET A 55 2.72 13.73 4.92
C MET A 55 2.78 12.25 4.58
N LEU A 56 1.97 11.42 5.26
CA LEU A 56 1.88 9.99 4.97
C LEU A 56 1.43 9.75 3.54
N LYS A 57 0.42 10.48 3.06
CA LYS A 57 -0.06 10.35 1.68
C LYS A 57 1.04 10.66 0.68
N GLU A 58 1.77 11.76 0.86
CA GLU A 58 2.86 12.14 -0.05
C GLU A 58 4.03 11.17 -0.01
N SER A 59 4.44 10.70 1.17
CA SER A 59 5.55 9.74 1.28
C SER A 59 5.20 8.42 0.60
N ILE A 60 3.93 8.00 0.74
CA ILE A 60 3.39 6.77 0.18
C ILE A 60 3.29 6.88 -1.36
N GLU A 61 2.72 7.96 -1.89
CA GLU A 61 2.55 8.16 -3.34
C GLU A 61 3.89 8.38 -4.07
N LYS A 62 4.90 9.01 -3.44
CA LYS A 62 6.21 9.25 -4.07
C LYS A 62 7.10 8.02 -4.11
N ASN A 63 7.11 7.22 -3.04
CA ASN A 63 8.12 6.17 -2.86
C ASN A 63 7.63 4.78 -3.28
N TYR A 64 6.32 4.56 -3.36
CA TYR A 64 5.75 3.23 -3.56
C TYR A 64 4.68 3.24 -4.65
N LYS A 65 4.78 2.27 -5.58
CA LYS A 65 3.66 1.92 -6.46
C LYS A 65 2.65 1.19 -5.61
N ILE A 66 1.38 1.58 -5.71
CA ILE A 66 0.34 1.10 -4.79
C ILE A 66 -0.96 0.83 -5.56
N GLU A 67 -1.75 -0.09 -5.01
CA GLU A 67 -3.13 -0.37 -5.43
C GLU A 67 -3.27 -0.61 -6.94
N GLY A 68 -3.98 0.29 -7.62
CA GLY A 68 -4.36 0.13 -9.03
C GLY A 68 -3.14 0.06 -9.94
N GLU A 69 -2.08 0.81 -9.65
CA GLU A 69 -0.88 0.78 -10.48
C GLU A 69 -0.15 -0.56 -10.34
N LEU A 70 0.03 -1.07 -9.12
CA LEU A 70 0.66 -2.38 -8.93
C LEU A 70 -0.19 -3.50 -9.51
N ARG A 71 -1.50 -3.48 -9.30
CA ARG A 71 -2.41 -4.50 -9.84
C ARG A 71 -2.33 -4.54 -11.37
N ARG A 72 -2.31 -3.38 -12.03
CA ARG A 72 -2.14 -3.27 -13.49
C ARG A 72 -0.78 -3.79 -13.94
N THR A 73 0.31 -3.38 -13.31
CA THR A 73 1.66 -3.84 -13.68
C THR A 73 1.81 -5.34 -13.48
N THR A 74 1.27 -5.91 -12.40
CA THR A 74 1.25 -7.35 -12.14
C THR A 74 0.45 -8.09 -13.21
N MET A 75 -0.73 -7.59 -13.56
CA MET A 75 -1.56 -8.17 -14.62
C MET A 75 -0.85 -8.14 -15.99
N MET A 76 -0.20 -7.02 -16.33
CA MET A 76 0.60 -6.91 -17.56
C MET A 76 1.80 -7.86 -17.55
N ASN A 77 2.47 -8.03 -16.41
CA ASN A 77 3.57 -8.99 -16.27
C ASN A 77 3.11 -10.43 -16.50
N ILE A 78 1.95 -10.80 -15.95
CA ILE A 78 1.35 -12.13 -16.17
C ILE A 78 0.94 -12.29 -17.63
N LYS A 79 0.29 -11.29 -18.22
CA LYS A 79 -0.10 -11.30 -19.64
C LYS A 79 1.12 -11.49 -20.55
N ARG A 80 2.20 -10.73 -20.30
CA ARG A 80 3.47 -10.90 -21.01
C ARG A 80 4.02 -12.32 -20.93
N LEU A 81 3.95 -12.97 -19.77
CA LEU A 81 4.41 -14.37 -19.62
C LEU A 81 3.57 -15.35 -20.44
N LYS A 82 2.25 -15.09 -20.57
CA LYS A 82 1.33 -15.86 -21.42
C LYS A 82 1.63 -15.64 -22.90
N ASP A 83 1.77 -14.38 -23.32
CA ASP A 83 1.99 -14.00 -24.72
C ASP A 83 3.31 -14.55 -25.28
N ILE A 84 4.36 -14.64 -24.46
CA ILE A 84 5.66 -15.21 -24.84
C ILE A 84 5.64 -16.75 -24.90
N GLY A 85 4.59 -17.41 -24.37
CA GLY A 85 4.53 -18.88 -24.34
C GLY A 85 5.53 -19.53 -23.37
N SER A 86 5.93 -18.81 -22.32
CA SER A 86 6.81 -19.39 -21.28
C SER A 86 6.09 -20.50 -20.49
N TRP A 87 6.82 -21.47 -19.93
CA TRP A 87 6.25 -22.49 -19.04
C TRP A 87 5.41 -21.87 -17.91
N ARG A 88 5.92 -20.77 -17.30
CA ARG A 88 5.18 -19.99 -16.29
C ARG A 88 3.86 -19.43 -16.83
N GLY A 89 3.88 -18.91 -18.07
CA GLY A 89 2.69 -18.43 -18.77
C GLY A 89 1.65 -19.51 -18.97
N PHE A 90 2.04 -20.68 -19.46
CA PHE A 90 1.15 -21.84 -19.62
C PHE A 90 0.50 -22.26 -18.30
N ARG A 91 1.27 -22.26 -17.20
CA ARG A 91 0.76 -22.54 -15.85
C ARG A 91 -0.21 -21.47 -15.32
N HIS A 92 -0.16 -20.24 -15.84
CA HIS A 92 -1.13 -19.18 -15.52
C HIS A 92 -2.40 -19.21 -16.41
N ILE A 93 -2.42 -19.99 -17.49
CA ILE A 93 -3.59 -20.17 -18.38
C ILE A 93 -4.47 -21.32 -17.90
N LYS A 94 -3.83 -22.39 -17.43
CA LYS A 94 -4.50 -23.58 -16.89
C LYS A 94 -5.17 -23.29 -15.55
#